data_AF-A0A1X2E666-F1
#
_entry.id   AF-A0A1X2E666-F1
#
_cell.length_a   1.000
_cell.length_b   1.000
_cell.length_c   1.000
_cell.angle_alpha   90.00
_cell.angle_beta   90.00
_cell.angle_gamma   90.00
#
_symmetry.space_group_name_H-M   'P 1'
#
loop_
_entity.id
_entity.type
_entity.pdbx_description
1 polymer ?
#
loop_
_entity_poly.entity_id
_entity_poly.type
_entity_poly.pdbx_seq_one_letter_code
_entity_poly.pdbx_strand_id
1 'polypeptide(L)' 'MSVASLSQRLGEFAIELRRLAYTMPSGHEDPLIHLSERMLCYAREQAAEQPQLRSSRGQSNLG' A
#
# COMPACT_ATOMS: atom_id res chain seq x y z
N MET A 1 5.18 -13.58 3.79
CA MET A 1 4.81 -12.16 4.01
C MET A 1 3.31 -12.03 3.84
N SER A 2 2.61 -11.30 4.73
CA SER A 2 1.17 -11.05 4.55
C SER A 2 0.94 -9.96 3.50
N VAL A 3 -0.21 -9.98 2.83
CA VAL A 3 -0.59 -8.93 1.87
C VAL A 3 -0.59 -7.56 2.56
N ALA A 4 -1.08 -7.45 3.80
CA ALA A 4 -0.99 -6.24 4.60
C ALA A 4 0.46 -5.73 4.78
N SER A 5 1.42 -6.63 5.03
CA SER A 5 2.84 -6.25 5.14
C SER A 5 3.46 -5.81 3.82
N LEU A 6 2.97 -6.34 2.69
CA LEU A 6 3.41 -5.94 1.35
C LEU A 6 2.84 -4.57 0.98
N SER A 7 1.53 -4.34 1.19
CA SER A 7 0.87 -3.06 0.94
C SER A 7 1.51 -1.92 1.72
N GLN A 8 1.83 -2.15 3.00
CA GLN A 8 2.50 -1.15 3.83
C GLN A 8 3.89 -0.80 3.29
N ARG A 9 4.73 -1.80 3.00
CA ARG A 9 6.08 -1.60 2.43
C ARG A 9 6.04 -0.89 1.09
N LEU A 10 5.05 -1.21 0.26
CA LEU A 10 4.86 -0.58 -1.04
C LEU A 10 4.49 0.91 -0.90
N GLY A 11 3.66 1.23 0.10
CA GLY A 11 3.32 2.62 0.43
C GLY A 11 4.52 3.40 0.98
N GLU A 12 5.32 2.81 1.86
CA GLU A 12 6.56 3.40 2.37
C GLU A 12 7.55 3.67 1.23
N PHE A 13 7.77 2.69 0.35
CA PHE A 13 8.64 2.84 -0.82
C PHE A 13 8.14 3.94 -1.78
N ALA A 14 6.83 4.02 -2.02
CA ALA A 14 6.26 5.08 -2.87
C ALA A 14 6.59 6.48 -2.35
N ILE A 15 6.55 6.67 -1.03
CA ILE A 15 6.89 7.95 -0.40
C ILE A 15 8.38 8.27 -0.59
N GLU A 16 9.26 7.29 -0.41
CA GLU A 16 10.69 7.45 -0.62
C GLU A 16 11.03 7.75 -2.08
N LEU A 17 10.40 7.04 -3.02
CA LEU A 17 10.56 7.27 -4.46
C LEU A 17 10.18 8.70 -4.85
N ARG A 18 9.08 9.22 -4.29
CA ARG A 18 8.66 10.60 -4.51
C ARG A 18 9.66 11.61 -3.95
N ARG A 19 10.21 11.35 -2.75
CA ARG A 19 11.26 12.20 -2.17
C ARG A 19 12.51 12.21 -3.05
N LEU A 20 12.90 11.05 -3.58
CA LEU A 20 14.03 10.93 -4.50
C LEU A 20 13.77 11.71 -5.79
N ALA A 21 12.56 11.61 -6.35
CA ALA A 21 12.18 12.36 -7.56
C ALA A 21 12.41 13.87 -7.40
N TYR A 22 12.06 14.45 -6.25
CA TYR A 22 12.28 15.87 -5.98
C TYR A 22 13.76 16.28 -5.80
N THR A 23 14.68 15.32 -5.68
CA THR A 23 16.12 15.60 -5.67
C THR A 23 16.76 15.50 -7.06
N MET A 24 15.99 15.05 -8.07
CA MET A 24 16.49 14.88 -9.42
C MET A 24 16.57 16.22 -10.18
N PRO A 25 17.51 16.36 -11.12
CA PRO A 25 17.52 17.47 -12.05
C PRO A 25 16.23 17.49 -12.88
N SER A 26 15.79 18.71 -13.22
CA SER A 26 14.54 18.98 -13.92
C SER A 26 14.33 18.06 -15.13
N GLY A 27 13.16 17.41 -15.18
CA GLY A 27 12.71 16.57 -16.30
C GLY A 27 12.79 15.06 -16.06
N HIS A 28 13.31 14.63 -14.91
CA HIS A 28 13.30 13.21 -14.49
C HIS A 28 12.36 12.96 -13.31
N GLU A 29 11.79 14.01 -12.71
CA GLU A 29 10.87 13.86 -11.59
C GLU A 29 9.52 13.26 -11.99
N ASP A 30 8.96 13.64 -13.16
CA ASP A 30 7.59 13.31 -13.55
C ASP A 30 7.33 11.80 -13.64
N PRO A 31 8.19 10.97 -14.26
CA PRO A 31 7.98 9.52 -14.29
C PRO A 31 8.04 8.87 -12.90
N LEU A 32 8.92 9.38 -12.02
CA LEU A 32 9.10 8.85 -10.66
C LEU A 32 7.95 9.27 -9.75
N ILE A 33 7.46 10.50 -9.90
CA ILE A 33 6.24 10.98 -9.22
C ILE A 33 5.04 10.16 -9.68
N HIS A 34 4.85 9.97 -10.98
CA HIS A 34 3.72 9.18 -11.50
C HIS A 34 3.79 7.71 -11.05
N LEU A 35 4.98 7.11 -11.02
CA LEU A 35 5.18 5.77 -10.49
C LEU A 35 4.86 5.70 -8.99
N SER A 36 5.30 6.69 -8.20
CA SER A 36 4.99 6.76 -6.76
C SER A 36 3.48 6.79 -6.50
N GLU A 37 2.72 7.51 -7.32
CA GLU A 37 1.26 7.62 -7.19
C GLU A 37 0.58 6.27 -7.42
N ARG A 38 0.96 5.59 -8.51
CA ARG A 38 0.42 4.27 -8.82
C ARG A 38 0.69 3.25 -7.72
N MET A 39 1.90 3.28 -7.14
CA MET A 39 2.24 2.40 -6.02
C MET A 39 1.40 2.71 -4.78
N LEU A 40 1.17 3.99 -4.48
CA LEU A 40 0.35 4.41 -3.35
C LEU A 40 -1.12 4.01 -3.51
N CYS A 41 -1.68 4.16 -4.72
CA CYS A 41 -3.04 3.70 -5.03
C CYS A 41 -3.17 2.19 -4.85
N TYR A 42 -2.24 1.42 -5.42
CA TYR A 42 -2.25 -0.04 -5.32
C TYR A 42 -2.07 -0.54 -3.86
N ALA A 43 -1.23 0.13 -3.07
CA ALA A 43 -1.08 -0.16 -1.65
C ALA A 43 -2.39 0.04 -0.87
N ARG A 44 -3.13 1.11 -1.17
CA ARG A 44 -4.41 1.42 -0.54
C ARG A 44 -5.51 0.45 -0.94
N GLU A 45 -5.60 0.11 -2.23
CA GLU A 45 -6.54 -0.87 -2.75
C GLU A 45 -6.35 -2.23 -2.08
N GLN A 46 -5.12 -2.74 -2.04
CA GLN A 46 -4.83 -4.02 -1.38
C GLN A 46 -5.01 -4.01 0.14
N ALA A 47 -4.90 -2.84 0.79
CA ALA A 47 -5.21 -2.71 2.21
C ALA A 47 -6.73 -2.69 2.45
N ALA A 48 -7.51 -2.10 1.54
CA ALA A 48 -8.96 -2.06 1.60
C ALA A 48 -9.61 -3.41 1.24
N GLU A 49 -9.02 -4.15 0.29
CA GLU A 49 -9.40 -5.51 -0.10
C GLU A 49 -9.02 -6.58 0.92
N GLN A 50 -8.44 -6.18 2.06
CA GLN A 50 -8.35 -7.01 3.26
C GLN A 50 -9.44 -6.61 4.27
N PRO A 51 -10.75 -6.82 3.98
CA PRO A 51 -11.72 -6.91 5.04
C PRO A 51 -11.38 -8.20 5.78
N GLN A 52 -10.66 -8.01 6.88
CA GLN A 52 -10.69 -8.84 8.06
C GLN A 52 -11.59 -10.08 7.91
N LEU A 53 -10.97 -11.25 7.82
CA LEU A 53 -11.51 -12.53 8.28
C LEU A 53 -11.70 -12.46 9.82
N ARG A 54 -12.38 -11.42 10.31
CA ARG A 54 -12.91 -11.26 11.67
C ARG A 54 -14.42 -11.21 11.57
N SER A 55 -15.02 -12.36 11.26
CA SER A 55 -16.33 -12.70 11.82
C SER A 55 -16.56 -14.21 11.72
N SER A 56 -15.69 -14.98 12.35
CA SER A 56 -15.89 -16.41 12.54
C SER A 56 -15.49 -16.83 13.96
N ARG A 57 -16.06 -16.16 14.96
CA ARG A 57 -16.13 -16.67 16.33
C ARG A 57 -17.34 -16.11 17.06
N GLY A 58 -18.50 -16.64 16.67
CA GLY A 58 -19.79 -16.38 17.29
C GLY A 58 -20.78 -17.51 17.01
N GLN A 59 -20.30 -18.75 16.90
CA GLN A 59 -21.13 -19.94 17.02
C GLN A 59 -20.50 -20.81 18.10
N SER A 60 -20.97 -20.64 19.33
CA SER A 60 -20.77 -21.60 20.41
C SER A 60 -22.16 -21.92 20.94
N ASN A 61 -22.71 -22.95 20.32
CA ASN A 61 -23.91 -23.66 20.67
C ASN A 61 -23.72 -24.29 22.06
N LEU A 62 -24.52 -23.87 23.03
CA LEU A 62 -24.79 -24.54 24.31
C LEU A 62 -26.30 -24.29 24.50
N GLY A 63 -27.18 -25.26 24.32
CA GLY A 63 -27.23 -26.55 24.99
C GLY A 63 -28.52 -26.54 25.80
#